data_AF-A0A7Y3M9M2-F1
#
_entry.id   AF-A0A7Y3M9M2-F1
#
_cell.length_a   1.000
_cell.length_b   1.000
_cell.length_c   1.000
_cell.angle_alpha   90.00
_cell.angle_beta   90.00
_cell.angle_gamma   90.00
#
_symmetry.space_group_name_H-M   'P 1'
#
loop_
_entity.id
_entity.type
_entity.pdbx_description
1 polymer ?
#
loop_
_entity_poly.entity_id
_entity_poly.type
_entity_poly.pdbx_seq_one_letter_code
_entity_poly.pdbx_strand_id
1 'polypeptide(L)'
;MLQQEASALDLNISFLDKAKDFPTGLITHNFVVGDFNNYDDVIRFGLDKDIVTIEIEAVNADALSELESKGVKVYPQSRVIKTIKDKGLQKQFYSDNNFPTSKYILAVDKDDIINKIKSGEINYPFVQKARTDGYDGKGVVVIKDSNATAQIMDVPSVIEHLVDIDKEIAIIVARNENHQITTFPLTEMVFDEKGNLLDYL
;
A
#
# COMPACT_ATOMS: atom_id res chain seq x y z
N MET A 1 18.74 0.90 0.49
CA MET A 1 18.85 0.04 1.68
C MET A 1 18.93 -1.44 1.32
N LEU A 2 17.95 -2.01 0.61
CA LEU A 2 17.92 -3.45 0.28
C LEU A 2 19.22 -3.94 -0.39
N GLN A 3 19.72 -3.22 -1.39
CA GLN A 3 20.99 -3.56 -2.06
C GLN A 3 22.19 -3.62 -1.11
N GLN A 4 22.26 -2.71 -0.12
CA GLN A 4 23.39 -2.64 0.80
C GLN A 4 23.39 -3.86 1.74
N GLU A 5 22.25 -4.17 2.35
CA GLU A 5 22.11 -5.33 3.24
C GLU A 5 22.31 -6.65 2.49
N ALA A 6 21.77 -6.75 1.28
CA ALA A 6 21.83 -7.98 0.50
C ALA A 6 23.21 -8.21 -0.16
N SER A 7 24.06 -7.18 -0.24
CA SER A 7 25.44 -7.32 -0.77
C SER A 7 26.31 -8.28 0.04
N ALA A 8 26.01 -8.46 1.33
CA ALA A 8 26.71 -9.40 2.21
C ALA A 8 26.30 -10.87 2.01
N LEU A 9 25.24 -11.13 1.24
CA LEU A 9 24.63 -12.46 1.08
C LEU A 9 25.07 -13.20 -0.19
N ASP A 10 26.03 -12.66 -0.93
CA ASP A 10 26.54 -13.22 -2.21
C ASP A 10 25.41 -13.54 -3.22
N LEU A 11 24.39 -12.68 -3.26
CA LEU A 11 23.25 -12.80 -4.17
C LEU A 11 23.50 -12.04 -5.46
N ASN A 12 23.11 -12.61 -6.59
CA ASN A 12 23.05 -11.89 -7.86
C ASN A 12 21.75 -11.09 -7.96
N ILE A 13 21.78 -9.84 -7.51
CA ILE A 13 20.60 -8.98 -7.41
C ILE A 13 20.53 -8.05 -8.60
N SER A 14 19.35 -7.95 -9.21
CA SER A 14 19.04 -7.00 -10.27
C SER A 14 17.87 -6.10 -9.86
N PHE A 15 17.83 -4.88 -10.37
CA PHE A 15 16.76 -3.91 -10.08
C PHE A 15 16.08 -3.44 -11.36
N LEU A 16 14.78 -3.16 -11.28
CA LEU A 16 13.97 -2.56 -12.33
C LEU A 16 13.47 -1.21 -11.83
N ASP A 17 13.82 -0.13 -12.53
CA ASP A 17 13.22 1.18 -12.29
C ASP A 17 13.36 2.10 -13.52
N LYS A 18 12.65 3.23 -13.53
CA LYS A 18 12.49 4.12 -14.69
C LYS A 18 13.78 4.77 -15.13
N ALA A 19 14.71 4.98 -14.20
CA ALA A 19 15.96 5.66 -14.48
C ALA A 19 17.07 5.21 -13.53
N LYS A 20 18.30 5.19 -14.05
CA LYS A 20 19.48 4.71 -13.32
C LYS A 20 20.00 5.71 -12.28
N ASP A 21 19.55 6.96 -12.35
CA ASP A 21 19.89 8.01 -11.39
C ASP A 21 19.07 7.93 -10.08
N PHE A 22 18.10 7.01 -10.00
CA PHE A 22 17.46 6.65 -8.74
C PHE A 22 18.42 5.95 -7.77
N PRO A 23 18.15 5.99 -6.45
CA PRO A 23 19.15 5.66 -5.42
C PRO A 23 19.88 4.34 -5.64
N THR A 24 19.16 3.27 -6.01
CA THR A 24 19.76 1.96 -6.21
C THR A 24 20.59 1.86 -7.48
N GLY A 25 20.22 2.57 -8.56
CA GLY A 25 20.95 2.56 -9.83
C GLY A 25 22.36 3.16 -9.76
N LEU A 26 22.62 3.96 -8.71
CA LEU A 26 23.94 4.55 -8.41
C LEU A 26 24.90 3.56 -7.72
N ILE A 27 24.39 2.49 -7.12
CA ILE A 27 25.17 1.55 -6.29
C ILE A 27 25.08 0.09 -6.74
N THR A 28 24.47 -0.17 -7.90
CA THR A 28 24.40 -1.50 -8.51
C THR A 28 24.90 -1.50 -9.95
N HIS A 29 25.52 -2.61 -10.34
CA HIS A 29 25.88 -2.85 -11.74
C HIS A 29 24.74 -3.53 -12.52
N ASN A 30 23.81 -4.17 -11.81
CA ASN A 30 22.73 -4.96 -12.39
C ASN A 30 21.43 -4.16 -12.35
N PHE A 31 21.24 -3.30 -13.34
CA PHE A 31 20.08 -2.42 -13.43
C PHE A 31 19.41 -2.54 -14.79
N VAL A 32 18.09 -2.70 -14.79
CA VAL A 32 17.23 -2.74 -15.96
C VAL A 32 16.36 -1.50 -15.94
N VAL A 33 16.42 -0.71 -17.02
CA VAL A 33 15.54 0.45 -17.18
C VAL A 33 14.17 -0.01 -17.66
N GLY A 34 13.12 0.40 -16.96
CA GLY A 34 11.73 0.13 -17.32
C GLY A 34 10.74 0.62 -16.25
N ASP A 35 9.45 0.58 -16.55
CA ASP A 35 8.41 0.99 -15.60
C ASP A 35 7.83 -0.24 -14.89
N PHE A 36 7.97 -0.33 -13.56
CA PHE A 36 7.38 -1.42 -12.78
C PHE A 36 5.84 -1.41 -12.77
N ASN A 37 5.19 -0.34 -13.25
CA ASN A 37 3.75 -0.31 -13.52
C ASN A 37 3.39 -0.85 -14.91
N ASN A 38 4.36 -0.93 -15.83
CA ASN A 38 4.17 -1.49 -17.16
C ASN A 38 4.26 -3.01 -17.11
N TYR A 39 3.29 -3.66 -17.73
CA TYR A 39 3.18 -5.12 -17.74
C TYR A 39 4.40 -5.79 -18.39
N ASP A 40 4.73 -5.39 -19.61
CA ASP A 40 5.78 -6.01 -20.43
C ASP A 40 7.17 -5.82 -19.83
N ASP A 41 7.41 -4.66 -19.19
CA ASP A 41 8.68 -4.39 -18.51
C ASP A 41 8.89 -5.31 -17.30
N VAL A 42 7.84 -5.53 -16.49
CA VAL A 42 7.89 -6.46 -15.34
C VAL A 42 8.10 -7.90 -15.82
N ILE A 43 7.40 -8.32 -16.88
CA ILE A 43 7.59 -9.66 -17.46
C ILE A 43 9.02 -9.83 -17.98
N ARG A 44 9.50 -8.89 -18.80
CA ARG A 44 10.86 -8.93 -19.35
C ARG A 44 11.93 -8.98 -18.26
N PHE A 45 11.72 -8.27 -17.16
CA PHE A 45 12.65 -8.24 -16.04
C PHE A 45 12.66 -9.54 -15.22
N GLY A 46 11.48 -10.10 -14.96
CA GLY A 46 11.30 -11.18 -13.98
C GLY A 46 11.41 -12.60 -14.53
N LEU A 47 11.25 -12.81 -15.84
CA LEU A 47 11.15 -14.15 -16.45
C LEU A 47 12.36 -15.06 -16.22
N ASP A 48 13.56 -14.49 -16.11
CA ASP A 48 14.83 -15.18 -15.91
C ASP A 48 15.32 -15.13 -14.46
N LYS A 49 14.46 -14.72 -13.51
CA LYS A 49 14.79 -14.58 -12.09
C LYS A 49 14.27 -15.77 -11.30
N ASP A 50 15.07 -16.23 -10.34
CA ASP A 50 14.64 -17.27 -9.39
C ASP A 50 13.58 -16.74 -8.41
N ILE A 51 13.76 -15.49 -7.97
CA ILE A 51 12.92 -14.80 -6.99
C ILE A 51 12.74 -13.34 -7.43
N VAL A 52 11.51 -12.83 -7.32
CA VAL A 52 11.17 -11.43 -7.52
C VAL A 52 10.52 -10.88 -6.24
N THR A 53 10.99 -9.72 -5.80
CA THR A 53 10.39 -8.94 -4.71
C THR A 53 10.17 -7.50 -5.14
N ILE A 54 9.41 -6.75 -4.36
CA ILE A 54 9.07 -5.35 -4.66
C ILE A 54 9.43 -4.44 -3.49
N GLU A 55 9.70 -3.17 -3.81
CA GLU A 55 9.90 -2.11 -2.82
C GLU A 55 8.61 -1.30 -2.58
N ILE A 56 7.77 -1.15 -3.63
CA ILE A 56 6.53 -0.39 -3.59
C ILE A 56 5.38 -1.21 -4.19
N GLU A 57 4.21 -1.14 -3.56
CA GLU A 57 2.99 -1.85 -3.96
C GLU A 57 2.39 -1.33 -5.27
N ALA A 58 2.84 -0.17 -5.77
CA ALA A 58 2.37 0.42 -7.01
C ALA A 58 2.59 -0.48 -8.25
N VAL A 59 3.54 -1.42 -8.18
CA VAL A 59 3.86 -2.44 -9.19
C VAL A 59 2.65 -3.09 -9.88
N ASN A 60 2.83 -3.49 -11.14
CA ASN A 60 1.83 -4.23 -11.89
C ASN A 60 1.60 -5.63 -11.31
N ALA A 61 0.52 -5.78 -10.54
CA ALA A 61 0.21 -7.03 -9.85
C ALA A 61 -0.24 -8.17 -10.79
N ASP A 62 -0.72 -7.86 -11.99
CA ASP A 62 -1.07 -8.87 -12.99
C ASP A 62 0.18 -9.46 -13.64
N ALA A 63 1.18 -8.64 -13.93
CA ALA A 63 2.49 -9.12 -14.40
C ALA A 63 3.16 -10.01 -13.35
N LEU A 64 3.11 -9.63 -12.06
CA LEU A 64 3.58 -10.49 -10.96
C LEU A 64 2.83 -11.83 -10.92
N SER A 65 1.51 -11.82 -11.13
CA SER A 65 0.70 -13.04 -11.18
C SER A 65 1.06 -13.93 -12.38
N GLU A 66 1.41 -13.34 -13.52
CA GLU A 66 1.91 -14.11 -14.67
C GLU A 66 3.29 -14.71 -14.38
N LEU A 67 4.21 -13.97 -13.75
CA LEU A 67 5.51 -14.51 -13.33
C LEU A 67 5.35 -15.72 -12.39
N GLU A 68 4.46 -15.61 -11.39
CA GLU A 68 4.11 -16.74 -10.52
C GLU A 68 3.62 -17.94 -11.32
N SER A 69 2.74 -17.73 -12.30
CA SER A 69 2.20 -18.81 -13.14
C SER A 69 3.26 -19.52 -14.00
N LYS A 70 4.38 -18.86 -14.27
CA LYS A 70 5.53 -19.40 -15.03
C LYS A 70 6.60 -20.03 -14.13
N GLY A 71 6.36 -20.07 -12.82
CA GLY A 71 7.24 -20.71 -11.83
C GLY A 71 8.25 -19.79 -11.15
N VAL A 72 8.23 -18.49 -11.44
CA VAL A 72 9.04 -17.51 -10.71
C VAL A 72 8.46 -17.33 -9.30
N LYS A 73 9.31 -17.40 -8.27
CA LYS A 73 8.84 -17.13 -6.91
C LYS A 73 8.65 -15.63 -6.70
N VAL A 74 7.46 -15.20 -6.29
CA VAL A 74 7.16 -13.79 -6.03
C VAL A 74 6.83 -13.59 -4.55
N TYR A 75 7.50 -12.62 -3.92
CA TYR A 75 7.26 -12.25 -2.52
C TYR A 75 7.14 -10.72 -2.35
N PRO A 76 6.15 -10.25 -1.56
CA PRO A 76 4.95 -10.99 -1.17
C PRO A 76 4.16 -11.41 -2.42
N GLN A 77 3.28 -12.41 -2.29
CA GLN A 77 2.56 -12.97 -3.44
C GLN A 77 1.71 -11.91 -4.14
N SER A 78 1.51 -12.06 -5.45
CA SER A 78 0.73 -11.12 -6.28
C SER A 78 -0.67 -10.86 -5.71
N ARG A 79 -1.33 -11.90 -5.18
CA ARG A 79 -2.63 -11.81 -4.52
C ARG A 79 -2.62 -10.89 -3.29
N VAL A 80 -1.52 -10.86 -2.53
CA VAL A 80 -1.36 -10.00 -1.35
C VAL A 80 -1.24 -8.56 -1.81
N ILE A 81 -0.45 -8.31 -2.86
CA ILE A 81 -0.31 -6.99 -3.48
C ILE A 81 -1.68 -6.47 -3.97
N LYS A 82 -2.45 -7.31 -4.68
CA LYS A 82 -3.80 -6.95 -5.12
C LYS A 82 -4.72 -6.53 -3.96
N THR A 83 -4.63 -7.23 -2.82
CA THR A 83 -5.42 -6.88 -1.64
C THR A 83 -5.00 -5.56 -1.01
N ILE A 84 -3.69 -5.32 -0.82
CA ILE A 84 -3.22 -4.11 -0.11
C ILE A 84 -3.28 -2.84 -0.95
N LYS A 85 -3.30 -2.94 -2.29
CA LYS A 85 -3.46 -1.79 -3.20
C LYS A 85 -4.84 -1.13 -3.13
N ASP A 86 -5.86 -1.87 -2.68
CA ASP A 86 -7.23 -1.35 -2.54
C ASP A 86 -7.65 -1.37 -1.07
N LYS A 87 -7.76 -0.20 -0.46
CA LYS A 87 -8.15 -0.02 0.94
C LYS A 87 -9.50 -0.68 1.26
N GLY A 88 -10.42 -0.74 0.30
CA GLY A 88 -11.71 -1.43 0.46
C GLY A 88 -11.56 -2.95 0.51
N LEU A 89 -10.73 -3.53 -0.36
CA LEU A 89 -10.40 -4.97 -0.31
C LEU A 89 -9.63 -5.32 0.97
N GLN A 90 -8.70 -4.46 1.40
CA GLN A 90 -7.97 -4.63 2.65
C GLN A 90 -8.91 -4.63 3.87
N LYS A 91 -9.88 -3.71 3.92
CA LYS A 91 -10.90 -3.67 4.98
C LYS A 91 -11.78 -4.91 4.98
N GLN A 92 -12.20 -5.36 3.79
CA GLN A 92 -12.96 -6.60 3.66
C GLN A 92 -12.17 -7.81 4.16
N PHE A 93 -10.89 -7.91 3.81
CA PHE A 93 -10.00 -8.96 4.32
C PHE A 93 -9.92 -8.96 5.84
N TYR A 94 -9.86 -7.78 6.48
CA TYR A 94 -9.90 -7.69 7.95
C TYR A 94 -11.22 -8.19 8.52
N SER A 95 -12.36 -7.76 7.97
CA SER A 95 -13.68 -8.21 8.42
C SER A 95 -13.89 -9.72 8.24
N ASP A 96 -13.51 -10.28 7.08
CA ASP A 96 -13.67 -11.71 6.79
C ASP A 96 -12.84 -12.60 7.73
N ASN A 97 -11.74 -12.08 8.26
CA ASN A 97 -10.85 -12.79 9.18
C ASN A 97 -11.01 -12.36 10.65
N ASN A 98 -12.05 -11.58 10.97
CA ASN A 98 -12.29 -11.04 12.32
C ASN A 98 -11.12 -10.23 12.90
N PHE A 99 -10.33 -9.56 12.06
CA PHE A 99 -9.34 -8.61 12.52
C PHE A 99 -10.00 -7.27 12.89
N PRO A 100 -9.65 -6.68 14.06
CA PRO A 100 -10.16 -5.37 14.43
C PRO A 100 -9.81 -4.30 13.39
N THR A 101 -10.81 -3.51 13.01
CA THR A 101 -10.65 -2.37 12.13
C THR A 101 -11.70 -1.31 12.46
N SER A 102 -11.44 -0.04 12.14
CA SER A 102 -12.48 1.00 12.16
C SER A 102 -13.66 0.57 11.30
N LYS A 103 -14.89 0.87 11.79
CA LYS A 103 -16.11 0.70 11.00
C LYS A 103 -15.96 1.53 9.72
N TYR A 104 -16.33 0.92 8.60
CA TYR A 104 -16.16 1.53 7.30
C TYR A 104 -17.41 1.35 6.43
N ILE A 105 -17.59 2.27 5.49
CA ILE A 105 -18.60 2.23 4.45
C ILE A 105 -17.90 2.42 3.11
N LEU A 106 -18.23 1.59 2.12
CA LEU A 106 -17.73 1.78 0.77
C LEU A 106 -18.66 2.74 0.01
N ALA A 107 -18.09 3.69 -0.70
CA ALA A 107 -18.83 4.56 -1.61
C ALA A 107 -18.22 4.53 -3.00
N VAL A 108 -19.07 4.54 -4.03
CA VAL A 108 -18.61 4.44 -5.43
C VAL A 108 -18.16 5.78 -6.00
N ASP A 109 -18.74 6.88 -5.54
CA ASP A 109 -18.50 8.25 -6.02
C ASP A 109 -18.99 9.29 -4.99
N LYS A 110 -18.90 10.58 -5.35
CA LYS A 110 -19.33 11.69 -4.48
C LYS A 110 -20.84 11.70 -4.20
N ASP A 111 -21.66 11.35 -5.18
CA ASP A 111 -23.11 11.38 -5.04
C ASP A 111 -23.61 10.29 -4.08
N ASP A 112 -23.00 9.11 -4.12
CA ASP A 112 -23.24 8.02 -3.17
C ASP A 112 -22.89 8.45 -1.73
N ILE A 113 -21.76 9.15 -1.53
CA ILE A 113 -21.40 9.72 -0.22
C ILE A 113 -22.47 10.70 0.26
N ILE A 114 -22.92 11.63 -0.59
CA ILE A 114 -23.95 12.63 -0.23
C ILE A 114 -25.26 11.94 0.14
N ASN A 115 -25.66 10.90 -0.59
CA ASN A 115 -26.88 10.15 -0.32
C ASN A 115 -26.80 9.40 1.01
N LYS A 116 -25.64 8.80 1.32
CA LYS A 116 -25.37 8.12 2.59
C LYS A 116 -25.30 9.05 3.79
N ILE A 117 -24.88 10.30 3.59
CA ILE A 117 -25.00 11.36 4.61
C ILE A 117 -26.48 11.69 4.86
N LYS A 118 -27.28 11.87 3.80
CA LYS A 118 -28.72 12.19 3.91
C LYS A 118 -29.53 11.07 4.55
N SER A 119 -29.17 9.81 4.31
CA SER A 119 -29.84 8.64 4.91
C SER A 119 -29.45 8.40 6.37
N GLY A 120 -28.38 9.05 6.87
CA GLY A 120 -27.85 8.85 8.21
C GLY A 120 -26.87 7.66 8.34
N GLU A 121 -26.48 7.04 7.23
CA GLU A 121 -25.49 5.96 7.22
C GLU A 121 -24.08 6.51 7.52
N ILE A 122 -23.74 7.68 6.96
CA ILE A 122 -22.51 8.42 7.26
C ILE A 122 -22.83 9.60 8.17
N ASN A 123 -22.12 9.70 9.30
CA ASN A 123 -22.23 10.81 10.24
C ASN A 123 -20.91 11.57 10.33
N TYR A 124 -21.00 12.89 10.53
CA TYR A 124 -19.83 13.74 10.79
C TYR A 124 -19.30 13.55 12.23
N PRO A 125 -18.00 13.74 12.47
CA PRO A 125 -16.93 13.85 11.47
C PRO A 125 -16.58 12.48 10.86
N PHE A 126 -16.18 12.47 9.59
CA PHE A 126 -15.70 11.28 8.91
C PHE A 126 -14.43 11.54 8.10
N VAL A 127 -13.72 10.47 7.78
CA VAL A 127 -12.54 10.47 6.92
C VAL A 127 -12.90 9.76 5.62
N GLN A 128 -12.74 10.47 4.50
CA GLN A 128 -12.83 9.89 3.16
C GLN A 128 -11.43 9.48 2.72
N LYS A 129 -11.26 8.22 2.32
CA LYS A 129 -10.01 7.68 1.75
C LYS A 129 -10.29 7.13 0.36
N ALA A 130 -9.56 7.59 -0.66
CA ALA A 130 -9.59 6.97 -1.98
C ALA A 130 -9.19 5.48 -1.88
N ARG A 131 -9.91 4.60 -2.60
CA ARG A 131 -9.70 3.15 -2.51
C ARG A 131 -8.32 2.75 -2.99
N THR A 132 -7.96 3.18 -4.18
CA THR A 132 -6.63 2.97 -4.77
C THR A 132 -5.85 4.26 -4.71
N ASP A 133 -4.53 4.12 -4.82
CA ASP A 133 -3.60 5.23 -4.83
C ASP A 133 -3.65 6.06 -3.53
N GLY A 134 -2.80 7.08 -3.47
CA GLY A 134 -2.61 7.88 -2.27
C GLY A 134 -1.49 7.35 -1.38
N TYR A 135 -0.54 8.24 -1.12
CA TYR A 135 0.61 8.07 -0.23
C TYR A 135 0.84 9.42 0.45
N ASP A 136 1.37 9.44 1.68
CA ASP A 136 1.67 10.68 2.42
C ASP A 136 0.45 11.63 2.52
N GLY A 137 -0.69 11.12 2.99
CA GLY A 137 -1.92 11.90 3.19
C GLY A 137 -2.69 12.25 1.90
N LYS A 138 -2.13 12.02 0.71
CA LYS A 138 -2.85 12.21 -0.56
C LYS A 138 -3.98 11.20 -0.71
N GLY A 139 -5.12 11.65 -1.24
CA GLY A 139 -6.31 10.81 -1.35
C GLY A 139 -7.00 10.55 -0.01
N VAL A 140 -6.71 11.35 1.02
CA VAL A 140 -7.38 11.33 2.32
C VAL A 140 -7.90 12.73 2.63
N VAL A 141 -9.17 12.85 3.00
CA VAL A 141 -9.79 14.11 3.41
C VAL A 141 -10.62 13.90 4.66
N VAL A 142 -10.46 14.78 5.65
CA VAL A 142 -11.27 14.78 6.88
C VAL A 142 -12.43 15.76 6.70
N ILE A 143 -13.66 15.25 6.72
CA ILE A 143 -14.88 16.05 6.61
C ILE A 143 -15.50 16.23 7.99
N LYS A 144 -15.33 17.43 8.55
CA LYS A 144 -15.70 17.73 9.94
C LYS A 144 -17.18 18.00 10.14
N ASP A 145 -17.83 18.64 9.16
CA ASP A 145 -19.23 19.05 9.23
C ASP A 145 -19.82 19.28 7.82
N SER A 146 -21.11 19.63 7.77
CA SER A 146 -21.86 19.85 6.53
C SER A 146 -21.31 20.97 5.64
N ASN A 147 -20.57 21.93 6.19
CA ASN A 147 -19.98 23.03 5.40
C ASN A 147 -18.73 22.57 4.64
N ALA A 148 -18.14 21.43 5.01
CA ALA A 148 -16.97 20.85 4.36
C ALA A 148 -17.30 19.92 3.17
N THR A 149 -18.57 19.76 2.81
CA THR A 149 -19.02 18.87 1.72
C THR A 149 -18.41 19.18 0.34
N ALA A 150 -18.00 20.44 0.10
CA ALA A 150 -17.28 20.82 -1.10
C ALA A 150 -15.94 20.08 -1.26
N GLN A 151 -15.32 19.63 -0.17
CA GLN A 151 -14.04 18.92 -0.14
C GLN A 151 -14.17 17.42 -0.46
N ILE A 152 -15.40 16.88 -0.52
CA ILE A 152 -15.63 15.47 -0.85
C ILE A 152 -15.11 15.21 -2.27
N MET A 153 -14.20 14.25 -2.38
CA MET A 153 -13.59 13.80 -3.63
C MET A 153 -14.58 12.94 -4.40
N ASP A 154 -14.55 13.05 -5.73
CA ASP A 154 -15.39 12.25 -6.63
C ASP A 154 -14.63 11.01 -7.12
N VAL A 155 -14.42 10.06 -6.20
CA VAL A 155 -13.68 8.83 -6.45
C VAL A 155 -14.25 7.67 -5.60
N PRO A 156 -14.06 6.41 -6.03
CA PRO A 156 -14.34 5.26 -5.19
C PRO A 156 -13.59 5.37 -3.87
N SER A 157 -14.32 5.28 -2.76
CA SER A 157 -13.82 5.64 -1.44
C SER A 157 -14.16 4.62 -0.35
N VAL A 158 -13.29 4.55 0.65
CA VAL A 158 -13.59 4.00 1.97
C VAL A 158 -13.88 5.18 2.89
N ILE A 159 -15.05 5.18 3.52
CA ILE A 159 -15.47 6.17 4.51
C ILE A 159 -15.33 5.56 5.89
N GLU A 160 -14.63 6.23 6.78
CA GLU A 160 -14.46 5.81 8.17
C GLU A 160 -14.90 6.93 9.10
N HIS A 161 -15.45 6.58 10.27
CA HIS A 161 -15.60 7.57 11.33
C HIS A 161 -14.23 8.06 11.78
N LEU A 162 -14.11 9.35 12.07
CA LEU A 162 -12.89 9.89 12.66
C LEU A 162 -12.72 9.27 14.05
N VAL A 163 -11.66 8.48 14.22
CA VAL A 163 -11.36 7.79 15.47
C VAL A 163 -10.67 8.76 16.42
N ASP A 164 -11.01 8.68 17.71
CA ASP A 164 -10.28 9.34 18.79
C ASP A 164 -9.03 8.50 19.11
N ILE A 165 -7.89 8.92 18.58
CA ILE A 165 -6.63 8.17 18.62
C ILE A 165 -5.79 8.66 19.79
N ASP A 166 -5.47 7.76 20.74
CA ASP A 166 -4.52 8.03 21.83
C ASP A 166 -3.06 7.88 21.35
N LYS A 167 -2.78 6.80 20.62
CA LYS A 167 -1.45 6.49 20.05
C LYS A 167 -1.58 5.73 18.73
N GLU A 168 -0.64 5.96 17.84
CA GLU A 168 -0.43 5.14 16.65
C GLU A 168 0.86 4.31 16.82
N ILE A 169 0.79 3.04 16.46
CA ILE A 169 1.90 2.09 16.63
C ILE A 169 2.08 1.25 15.37
N ALA A 170 3.33 0.91 15.07
CA ALA A 170 3.67 0.00 13.98
C ALA A 170 4.58 -1.14 14.48
N ILE A 171 4.46 -2.29 13.84
CA ILE A 171 5.35 -3.44 14.02
C ILE A 171 5.68 -4.03 12.66
N ILE A 172 6.96 -4.29 12.42
CA ILE A 172 7.41 -4.97 11.21
C ILE A 172 7.53 -6.46 11.53
N VAL A 173 6.87 -7.28 10.71
CA VAL A 173 6.88 -8.74 10.82
C VAL A 173 7.56 -9.32 9.59
N ALA A 174 8.57 -10.17 9.80
CA ALA A 174 9.22 -10.93 8.74
C ALA A 174 8.85 -12.42 8.86
N ARG A 175 8.51 -13.04 7.72
CA ARG A 175 8.14 -14.46 7.64
C ARG A 175 8.83 -15.13 6.45
N ASN A 176 9.43 -16.29 6.66
CA ASN A 176 10.08 -17.05 5.59
C ASN A 176 9.21 -18.21 5.04
N GLU A 177 9.73 -18.92 4.04
CA GLU A 177 9.05 -20.06 3.40
C GLU A 177 8.77 -21.21 4.40
N ASN A 178 9.64 -21.40 5.40
CA ASN A 178 9.47 -22.39 6.49
C ASN A 178 8.48 -21.93 7.56
N HIS A 179 7.78 -20.80 7.34
CA HIS A 179 6.81 -20.21 8.26
C HIS A 179 7.40 -19.76 9.60
N GLN A 180 8.73 -19.60 9.66
CA GLN A 180 9.38 -18.97 10.80
C GLN A 180 9.08 -17.47 10.76
N ILE A 181 8.76 -16.91 11.93
CA ILE A 181 8.34 -15.52 12.09
C ILE A 181 9.28 -14.85 13.07
N THR A 182 9.71 -13.64 12.74
CA THR A 182 10.40 -12.73 13.65
C THR A 182 9.78 -11.34 13.53
N THR A 183 9.93 -10.54 14.57
CA THR A 183 9.37 -9.19 14.66
C THR A 183 10.45 -8.19 15.05
N PHE A 184 10.37 -7.00 14.47
CA PHE A 184 11.10 -5.86 15.01
C PHE A 184 10.42 -5.35 16.29
N PRO A 185 11.10 -4.54 17.12
CA PRO A 185 10.47 -3.84 18.21
C PRO A 185 9.25 -3.03 17.73
N LEU A 186 8.26 -2.91 18.60
CA LEU A 186 7.12 -2.03 18.38
C LEU A 186 7.60 -0.58 18.42
N THR A 187 7.13 0.22 17.46
CA THR A 187 7.49 1.63 17.34
C THR A 187 6.24 2.49 17.44
N GLU A 188 6.29 3.53 18.26
CA GLU A 188 5.27 4.57 18.31
C GLU A 188 5.45 5.49 17.09
N MET A 189 4.34 5.81 16.43
CA MET A 189 4.33 6.63 15.22
C MET A 189 3.72 7.99 15.56
N VAL A 190 4.47 9.07 15.34
CA VAL A 190 3.99 10.43 15.60
C VAL A 190 3.77 11.14 14.28
N PHE A 191 2.54 11.61 14.02
CA PHE A 191 2.17 12.28 12.79
C PHE A 191 1.91 13.78 13.00
N ASP A 192 2.34 14.61 12.05
CA ASP A 192 1.99 16.02 12.02
C ASP A 192 0.48 16.19 11.76
N GLU A 193 -0.20 16.90 12.66
CA GLU A 193 -1.66 17.06 12.63
C GLU A 193 -2.19 17.79 11.38
N LYS A 194 -1.35 18.57 10.68
CA LYS A 194 -1.76 19.34 9.50
C LYS A 194 -1.50 18.60 8.21
N GLY A 195 -0.34 17.95 8.10
CA GLY A 195 0.09 17.22 6.92
C GLY A 195 -0.38 15.76 6.89
N ASN A 196 -0.72 15.18 8.04
CA ASN A 196 -0.84 13.73 8.23
C ASN A 196 0.40 12.99 7.71
N LEU A 197 1.58 13.57 7.99
CA LEU A 197 2.88 13.03 7.60
C LEU A 197 3.59 12.54 8.85
N LEU A 198 4.33 11.44 8.73
CA LEU A 198 5.14 10.91 9.82
C LEU A 198 6.23 11.94 10.16
N ASP A 199 6.24 12.41 11.41
CA ASP A 199 7.16 13.44 11.90
C ASP A 199 8.48 12.80 12.38
N TYR A 200 8.40 11.85 13.32
CA TYR A 200 9.56 11.06 13.79
C TYR A 200 9.17 9.69 14.37
N LEU A 201 10.17 8.81 14.45
CA LEU A 201 10.14 7.47 15.05
C LEU A 201 10.62 7.49 16.50
#